data_AF-A0A1Q6ZZ57-F1
#
_entry.id   AF-A0A1Q6ZZ57-F1
#
_cell.length_a   1.000
_cell.length_b   1.000
_cell.length_c   1.000
_cell.angle_alpha   90.00
_cell.angle_beta   90.00
_cell.angle_gamma   90.00
#
_symmetry.space_group_name_H-M   'P 1'
#
loop_
_entity.id
_entity.type
_entity.pdbx_description
1 polymer ?
#
loop_
_entity_poly.entity_id
_entity_poly.type
_entity_poly.pdbx_seq_one_letter_code
_entity_poly.pdbx_strand_id
1 'polypeptide(L)' 'GRHGLLRLYLKYHNDAPVIRELQRVSAPGLRRYVKAREIPRVKNGLGMAILSTPQGLMSDREARTARVGGELLAVVW' A
#
# COMPACT_ATOMS: atom_id res chain seq x y z
N GLY A 1 2.41 -25.84 -0.44
CA GLY A 1 3.41 -25.78 0.66
C GLY A 1 2.70 -25.48 1.97
N ARG A 2 3.28 -25.82 3.12
CA ARG A 2 2.73 -25.37 4.43
C ARG A 2 2.96 -23.87 4.54
N HIS A 3 1.93 -23.07 4.32
CA HIS A 3 1.99 -21.65 4.66
C HIS A 3 1.74 -21.51 6.15
N GLY A 4 2.60 -20.75 6.83
CA GLY A 4 2.45 -20.46 8.26
C GLY A 4 1.24 -19.57 8.55
N LEU A 5 0.88 -19.48 9.83
CA LEU A 5 -0.22 -18.64 10.32
C LEU A 5 0.30 -17.22 10.60
N LEU A 6 -0.29 -16.22 9.95
CA LEU A 6 0.01 -14.80 10.25
C LEU A 6 -0.97 -14.30 11.32
N ARG A 7 -0.48 -14.16 12.56
CA ARG A 7 -1.24 -13.55 13.65
C ARG A 7 -1.05 -12.04 13.61
N LEU A 8 -2.15 -11.29 13.52
CA LEU A 8 -2.15 -9.83 13.51
C LEU A 8 -2.74 -9.30 14.82
N TYR A 9 -2.10 -8.27 15.37
CA TYR A 9 -2.61 -7.51 16.51
C TYR A 9 -2.99 -6.12 16.01
N LEU A 10 -4.27 -5.81 16.07
CA LEU A 10 -4.78 -4.52 15.63
C LEU A 10 -4.44 -3.43 16.65
N LYS A 11 -4.14 -2.23 16.17
CA LYS A 11 -3.84 -1.07 17.00
C LYS A 11 -5.06 -0.16 17.13
N TYR A 12 -5.35 0.23 18.36
CA TYR A 12 -6.43 1.14 18.72
C TYR A 12 -5.87 2.30 19.56
N HIS A 13 -6.56 3.44 19.53
CA HIS A 13 -6.28 4.58 20.37
C HIS A 13 -7.61 5.19 20.82
N ASN A 14 -7.83 5.29 22.15
CA ASN A 14 -9.10 5.71 22.74
C ASN A 14 -10.30 4.94 22.16
N ASP A 15 -10.20 3.62 22.14
CA ASP A 15 -11.18 2.67 21.57
C ASP A 15 -11.51 2.85 20.08
N ALA A 16 -10.81 3.74 19.37
CA ALA A 16 -10.94 3.93 17.93
C ALA A 16 -9.83 3.19 17.16
N PRO A 17 -10.12 2.58 15.99
CA PRO A 17 -9.10 1.94 15.18
C PRO A 17 -8.17 3.00 14.56
N VAL A 18 -6.87 2.72 14.54
CA VAL A 18 -5.90 3.65 13.93
C VAL A 18 -5.92 3.59 12.39
N ILE A 19 -6.37 2.47 11.82
CA ILE A 19 -6.62 2.31 10.39
C ILE A 19 -8.12 2.54 10.17
N ARG A 20 -8.47 3.58 9.41
CA ARG A 20 -9.84 3.96 9.09
C ARG A 20 -10.33 3.26 7.82
N GLU A 21 -9.45 3.10 6.84
CA GLU A 21 -9.80 2.50 5.56
C GLU A 21 -8.63 1.71 4.99
N LEU A 22 -8.96 0.56 4.39
CA LEU A 22 -8.03 -0.26 3.61
C LEU A 22 -8.73 -0.65 2.31
N GLN A 23 -8.20 -0.20 1.19
CA GLN A 23 -8.77 -0.47 -0.13
C GLN A 23 -7.75 -1.16 -1.02
N ARG A 24 -8.15 -2.30 -1.61
CA ARG A 24 -7.39 -2.94 -2.68
C ARG A 24 -7.63 -2.21 -4.00
N VAL A 25 -6.56 -1.78 -4.65
CA VAL A 25 -6.61 -1.01 -5.90
C VAL A 25 -6.36 -1.89 -7.12
N SER A 26 -5.31 -2.71 -7.09
CA SER A 26 -5.04 -3.68 -8.16
C SER A 26 -5.63 -5.04 -7.82
N ALA A 27 -6.46 -5.58 -8.73
CA ALA A 27 -7.17 -6.84 -8.55
C ALA A 27 -6.96 -7.77 -9.76
N PRO A 28 -7.14 -9.10 -9.58
CA PRO A 28 -7.21 -10.01 -10.73
C PRO A 28 -8.30 -9.54 -11.69
N GLY A 29 -7.98 -9.42 -12.98
CA GLY A 29 -8.88 -8.88 -14.00
C GLY A 29 -8.75 -7.38 -14.26
N LEU A 30 -8.15 -6.60 -13.35
CA LEU A 30 -7.82 -5.20 -13.57
C LEU A 30 -6.59 -4.78 -12.77
N ARG A 31 -5.42 -4.97 -13.40
CA ARG A 31 -4.15 -4.57 -12.82
C ARG A 31 -3.94 -3.06 -12.96
N ARG A 32 -3.49 -2.43 -11.88
CA ARG A 32 -3.22 -0.98 -11.85
C ARG A 32 -1.72 -0.75 -11.69
N TYR A 33 -1.08 -0.24 -12.73
CA TYR A 33 0.33 0.12 -12.72
C TYR A 33 0.49 1.63 -12.81
N VAL A 34 1.47 2.17 -12.09
CA VAL A 34 1.78 3.60 -12.05
C VAL A 34 3.27 3.83 -12.24
N LYS A 35 3.63 4.87 -12.98
CA LYS A 35 5.02 5.35 -13.05
C LYS A 35 5.39 6.07 -11.76
N ALA A 36 6.68 6.17 -11.44
CA ALA A 36 7.17 6.84 -10.23
C ALA A 36 6.60 8.25 -10.00
N ARG A 37 6.46 9.03 -11.08
CA ARG A 37 5.89 10.39 -11.07
C ARG A 37 4.37 10.46 -10.94
N GLU A 38 3.69 9.35 -11.22
CA GLU A 38 2.23 9.21 -11.24
C GLU A 38 1.72 8.48 -9.97
N ILE A 39 2.61 8.13 -9.04
CA ILE A 39 2.23 7.51 -7.76
C ILE A 39 1.29 8.47 -7.02
N PRO A 40 0.05 8.05 -6.67
CA PRO A 40 -0.93 8.92 -6.04
C PRO A 40 -0.57 9.25 -4.59
N ARG A 41 -0.90 10.44 -4.13
CA ARG A 41 -0.81 10.81 -2.71
C ARG A 41 -2.13 10.47 -2.01
N VAL A 42 -2.08 9.52 -1.08
CA VAL A 42 -3.26 9.10 -0.33
C VAL A 42 -3.55 10.12 0.77
N LYS A 43 -4.79 10.64 0.84
CA LYS A 43 -5.22 11.69 1.79
C LYS A 43 -4.19 12.83 1.92
N ASN A 44 -3.77 13.41 0.79
CA ASN A 44 -2.77 14.48 0.73
C ASN A 44 -1.43 14.16 1.42
N GLY A 45 -1.07 12.88 1.54
CA GLY A 45 0.18 12.40 2.16
C GLY A 45 0.04 11.93 3.61
N LEU A 46 -1.18 11.97 4.17
CA LEU A 46 -1.51 11.42 5.49
C LEU A 46 -1.73 9.90 5.47
N GLY A 47 -2.12 9.35 4.31
CA GLY A 47 -2.21 7.92 4.10
C GLY A 47 -0.98 7.34 3.40
N MET A 48 -1.04 6.04 3.11
CA MET A 48 0.02 5.31 2.42
C MET A 48 -0.54 4.52 1.24
N ALA A 49 0.20 4.51 0.13
CA ALA A 49 -0.02 3.57 -0.97
C ALA A 49 1.05 2.46 -0.89
N ILE A 50 0.64 1.22 -1.17
CA ILE A 50 1.49 0.03 -1.16
C ILE A 50 1.72 -0.39 -2.61
N LEU A 51 2.99 -0.48 -3.02
CA LEU A 51 3.38 -0.80 -4.39
C LEU A 51 4.21 -2.08 -4.44
N SER A 52 3.92 -2.94 -5.41
CA SER A 52 4.86 -3.98 -5.86
C SER A 52 5.73 -3.40 -6.97
N THR A 53 7.04 -3.37 -6.77
CA THR A 53 8.00 -2.79 -7.72
C THR A 53 9.06 -3.83 -8.09
N PRO A 54 9.88 -3.58 -9.13
CA PRO A 54 11.01 -4.45 -9.45
C PRO A 54 12.04 -4.60 -8.31
N GLN A 55 12.03 -3.69 -7.34
CA GLN A 55 12.92 -3.72 -6.17
C GLN A 55 12.23 -4.32 -4.93
N GLY A 56 11.03 -4.87 -5.08
CA GLY A 56 10.22 -5.43 -4.00
C GLY A 56 9.02 -4.58 -3.61
N LEU A 57 8.38 -4.97 -2.51
CA LEU A 57 7.24 -4.28 -1.94
C LEU A 57 7.70 -3.03 -1.19
N MET A 58 7.08 -1.88 -1.44
CA MET A 58 7.44 -0.63 -0.79
C MET A 58 6.26 0.33 -0.68
N SER A 59 6.39 1.30 0.23
CA SER A 59 5.48 2.43 0.34
C SER A 59 5.63 3.41 -0.83
N ASP A 60 4.62 4.25 -1.00
CA ASP A 60 4.63 5.33 -1.98
C ASP A 60 5.72 6.39 -1.74
N ARG A 61 6.16 6.58 -0.49
CA ARG A 61 7.30 7.46 -0.16
C ARG A 61 8.63 6.85 -0.59
N GLU A 62 8.84 5.59 -0.28
CA GLU A 62 10.05 4.85 -0.69
C GLU A 62 10.15 4.75 -2.21
N ALA A 63 9.05 4.41 -2.89
CA ALA A 63 8.99 4.31 -4.35
C ALA A 63 9.31 5.63 -5.07
N ARG A 64 8.80 6.76 -4.55
CA ARG A 64 9.14 8.09 -5.09
C ARG A 64 10.61 8.44 -4.86
N THR A 65 11.15 8.10 -3.70
CA THR A 65 12.56 8.35 -3.36
C THR A 65 13.49 7.53 -4.26
N ALA A 66 13.17 6.26 -4.48
CA ALA A 66 13.88 5.36 -5.39
C ALA A 66 13.59 5.62 -6.88
N ARG A 67 12.68 6.56 -7.19
CA ARG A 67 12.23 6.91 -8.55
C ARG A 67 11.74 5.69 -9.35
N VAL A 68 11.10 4.73 -8.69
CA VAL A 68 10.62 3.49 -9.29
C VAL A 68 9.09 3.43 -9.29
N GLY A 69 8.51 2.96 -10.40
CA GLY A 69 7.08 2.68 -10.51
C GLY A 69 6.74 1.23 -10.15
N GLY A 70 5.48 0.85 -10.29
CA GLY A 70 5.06 -0.51 -9.98
C GLY A 70 3.56 -0.74 -10.06
N GLU A 71 3.14 -1.91 -9.60
CA GLU A 71 1.73 -2.23 -9.40
C GLU A 71 1.24 -1.56 -8.11
N LEU A 72 0.21 -0.72 -8.19
CA LEU A 72 -0.44 -0.11 -7.04
C LEU A 72 -1.41 -1.10 -6.41
N LEU A 73 -0.96 -1.81 -5.37
CA LEU A 73 -1.71 -2.91 -4.78
C LEU A 73 -2.89 -2.43 -3.93
N ALA A 74 -2.62 -1.49 -3.02
CA ALA A 74 -3.60 -1.05 -2.03
C ALA A 74 -3.26 0.35 -1.50
N VAL A 75 -4.25 0.96 -0.85
CA VAL A 75 -4.14 2.23 -0.13
C VAL A 75 -4.73 2.09 1.27
N VAL A 76 -4.16 2.79 2.24
CA VAL A 76 -4.53 2.71 3.66
C VAL A 76 -4.39 4.07 4.36
N TRP A 77 -5.32 4.44 5.26
CA TRP A 77 -5.28 5.65 6.11
C TRP A 77 -6.24 5.55 7.31
#